data_AF-A0A1S2LJC3-F1
#
_entry.id   AF-A0A1S2LJC3-F1
#
_cell.length_a   1.000
_cell.length_b   1.000
_cell.length_c   1.000
_cell.angle_alpha   90.00
_cell.angle_beta   90.00
_cell.angle_gamma   90.00
#
_symmetry.space_group_name_H-M   'P 1'
#
loop_
_entity.id
_entity.type
_entity.pdbx_description
1 polymer ?
#
loop_
_entity_poly.entity_id
_entity_poly.type
_entity_poly.pdbx_seq_one_letter_code
_entity_poly.pdbx_strand_id
1 'polypeptide(L)'
;MNNFNSTNRERRFKAHVSALGTTQLHLRNPYIIAWWSAAFPGFGHLLLSKYLRGYALFLWEILVNNMANINLAMVYSFTGNIELAKEVLEPRWMLLYIPVYIYAIWDSYRTSVDMNKVFLLAEHENADFNSYTIGAVEVNYLDKRRPIMAIVWSLFTPGLGQLYIHRVLTAIFTMSFIIIFVYFSNLLVATHYLFLGEITQATQVLDPQWLLFIPSHVGFSIYDSYVNTVENNKLYESEQRKFLKEKYQQSRVKIPVTVDEVK
;
A
#
# COMPACT_ATOMS: atom_id res chain seq x y z
N MET A 1 20.84 -8.89 14.46
CA MET A 1 21.73 -9.92 13.87
C MET A 1 21.28 -10.19 12.44
N ASN A 2 22.20 -10.26 11.47
CA ASN A 2 21.84 -10.74 10.13
C ASN A 2 21.72 -12.26 10.20
N ASN A 3 20.49 -12.77 10.10
CA ASN A 3 20.17 -14.20 10.22
C ASN A 3 20.11 -14.93 8.86
N PHE A 4 20.40 -14.21 7.77
CA PHE A 4 20.43 -14.76 6.42
C PHE A 4 21.64 -14.21 5.67
N ASN A 5 22.43 -15.11 5.10
CA ASN A 5 23.52 -14.79 4.19
C ASN A 5 23.17 -15.36 2.81
N SER A 6 23.17 -14.50 1.78
CA SER A 6 22.95 -14.93 0.40
C SER A 6 24.02 -15.97 0.02
N THR A 7 23.57 -17.10 -0.52
CA THR A 7 24.47 -18.13 -1.06
C THR A 7 25.05 -17.75 -2.43
N ASN A 8 24.63 -16.61 -3.00
CA ASN A 8 24.95 -16.14 -4.37
C ASN A 8 24.65 -17.16 -5.49
N ARG A 9 23.86 -18.20 -5.20
CA ARG A 9 23.41 -19.18 -6.19
C ARG A 9 22.22 -18.68 -6.99
N GLU A 10 21.30 -18.01 -6.31
CA GLU A 10 20.07 -17.49 -6.89
C GLU A 10 20.23 -16.03 -7.30
N ARG A 11 19.62 -15.67 -8.43
CA ARG A 11 19.70 -14.31 -8.98
C ARG A 11 18.59 -13.42 -8.44
N ARG A 12 17.42 -13.99 -8.12
CA ARG A 12 16.19 -13.25 -7.79
C ARG A 12 15.55 -13.77 -6.51
N PHE A 13 15.19 -12.83 -5.65
CA PHE A 13 14.54 -13.09 -4.36
C PHE A 13 13.11 -12.59 -4.37
N LYS A 14 12.20 -13.31 -3.71
CA LYS A 14 10.77 -12.96 -3.65
C LYS A 14 10.45 -11.93 -2.58
N ALA A 15 11.15 -11.99 -1.46
CA ALA A 15 10.88 -11.11 -0.33
C ALA A 15 12.14 -10.84 0.48
N HIS A 16 12.05 -9.78 1.29
CA HIS A 16 13.06 -9.39 2.26
C HIS A 16 12.36 -8.84 3.50
N VAL A 17 12.59 -9.48 4.64
CA VAL A 17 12.03 -9.06 5.93
C VAL A 17 13.02 -8.10 6.59
N SER A 18 12.68 -6.83 6.71
CA SER A 18 13.51 -5.83 7.36
C SER A 18 12.91 -5.39 8.69
N ALA A 19 13.68 -4.67 9.51
CA ALA A 19 13.16 -4.12 10.77
C ALA A 19 11.95 -3.20 10.54
N LEU A 20 11.91 -2.48 9.41
CA LEU A 20 10.88 -1.47 9.11
C LEU A 20 9.65 -2.04 8.38
N GLY A 21 9.67 -3.35 8.08
CA GLY A 21 8.61 -4.07 7.40
C GLY A 21 9.09 -5.08 6.37
N THR A 22 8.14 -5.76 5.75
CA THR A 22 8.37 -6.80 4.74
C THR A 22 8.18 -6.23 3.34
N THR A 23 9.22 -6.30 2.51
CA THR A 23 9.14 -5.95 1.09
C THR A 23 9.04 -7.24 0.29
N GLN A 24 8.01 -7.36 -0.55
CA GLN A 24 7.76 -8.57 -1.33
C GLN A 24 7.32 -8.25 -2.76
N LEU A 25 7.68 -9.16 -3.65
CA LEU A 25 7.14 -9.25 -5.00
C LEU A 25 5.89 -10.15 -4.96
N HIS A 26 4.85 -9.70 -5.65
CA HIS A 26 3.66 -10.51 -5.93
C HIS A 26 3.01 -9.99 -7.21
N LEU A 27 2.18 -10.83 -7.84
CA LEU A 27 1.43 -10.43 -9.02
C LEU A 27 0.39 -9.37 -8.66
N ARG A 28 0.31 -8.35 -9.51
CA ARG A 28 -0.65 -7.24 -9.39
C ARG A 28 -1.27 -6.97 -10.74
N ASN A 29 -2.54 -6.58 -10.78
CA ASN A 29 -3.14 -6.06 -12.00
C ASN A 29 -2.60 -4.64 -12.26
N PRO A 30 -1.87 -4.38 -13.36
CA PRO A 30 -1.30 -3.08 -13.65
C PRO A 30 -2.34 -1.94 -13.71
N TYR A 31 -3.57 -2.24 -14.12
CA TYR A 31 -4.65 -1.26 -14.17
C TYR A 31 -5.09 -0.79 -12.78
N ILE A 32 -5.10 -1.69 -11.79
CA ILE A 32 -5.42 -1.31 -10.41
C ILE A 32 -4.33 -0.40 -9.84
N ILE A 33 -3.06 -0.68 -10.16
CA ILE A 33 -1.93 0.15 -9.73
C ILE A 33 -2.01 1.54 -10.37
N ALA A 34 -2.30 1.60 -11.68
CA ALA A 34 -2.50 2.86 -12.39
C ALA A 34 -3.67 3.66 -11.83
N TRP A 35 -4.78 3.00 -11.51
CA TRP A 35 -5.96 3.62 -10.91
C TRP A 35 -5.64 4.25 -9.55
N TRP A 36 -4.87 3.56 -8.69
CA TRP A 36 -4.45 4.15 -7.41
C TRP A 36 -3.55 5.38 -7.60
N SER A 37 -2.66 5.38 -8.59
CA SER A 37 -1.89 6.57 -8.95
C SER A 37 -2.75 7.71 -9.52
N ALA A 38 -3.86 7.39 -10.18
CA ALA A 38 -4.82 8.39 -10.65
C ALA A 38 -5.66 8.95 -9.50
N ALA A 39 -6.05 8.12 -8.53
CA ALA A 39 -6.79 8.56 -7.34
C ALA A 39 -5.95 9.48 -6.44
N PHE A 40 -4.64 9.21 -6.34
CA PHE A 40 -3.68 10.07 -5.66
C PHE A 40 -2.25 9.73 -6.15
N PRO A 41 -1.54 10.64 -6.81
CA PRO A 41 -0.17 10.42 -7.23
C PRO A 41 0.72 9.95 -6.07
N GLY A 42 1.37 8.81 -6.28
CA GLY A 42 2.22 8.15 -5.27
C GLY A 42 1.63 6.85 -4.71
N PHE A 43 0.31 6.70 -4.64
CA PHE A 43 -0.30 5.46 -4.11
C PHE A 43 0.04 4.22 -4.93
N GLY A 44 0.01 4.28 -6.28
CA GLY A 44 0.43 3.14 -7.09
C GLY A 44 1.89 2.76 -6.85
N HIS A 45 2.80 3.72 -6.67
CA HIS A 45 4.20 3.44 -6.34
C HIS A 45 4.36 2.83 -4.94
N LEU A 46 3.57 3.25 -3.95
CA LEU A 46 3.55 2.65 -2.62
C LEU A 46 3.08 1.19 -2.64
N LEU A 47 2.05 0.86 -3.44
CA LEU A 47 1.60 -0.53 -3.64
C LEU A 47 2.67 -1.41 -4.28
N LEU A 48 3.54 -0.83 -5.10
CA LEU A 48 4.70 -1.49 -5.68
C LEU A 48 5.92 -1.51 -4.75
N SER A 49 5.78 -1.11 -3.49
CA SER A 49 6.89 -0.97 -2.52
C SER A 49 8.02 -0.04 -3.00
N LYS A 50 7.73 0.87 -3.95
CA LYS A 50 8.66 1.92 -4.38
C LYS A 50 8.52 3.14 -3.48
N TYR A 51 8.81 2.94 -2.20
CA TYR A 51 8.51 3.88 -1.12
C TYR A 51 9.00 5.31 -1.36
N LEU A 52 10.27 5.50 -1.73
CA LEU A 52 10.83 6.84 -1.95
C LEU A 52 10.07 7.61 -3.05
N ARG A 53 9.76 6.95 -4.17
CA ARG A 53 8.99 7.56 -5.27
C ARG A 53 7.55 7.82 -4.86
N GLY A 54 6.93 6.86 -4.17
CA GLY A 54 5.57 6.98 -3.70
C GLY A 54 5.38 8.12 -2.72
N TYR A 55 6.23 8.23 -1.70
CA TYR A 55 6.18 9.33 -0.74
C TYR A 55 6.49 10.69 -1.39
N ALA A 56 7.46 10.76 -2.30
CA ALA A 56 7.76 12.00 -3.00
C ALA A 56 6.58 12.50 -3.85
N LEU A 57 5.94 11.61 -4.62
CA LEU A 57 4.77 11.94 -5.43
C LEU A 57 3.55 12.31 -4.57
N PHE A 58 3.37 11.62 -3.44
CA PHE A 58 2.29 11.94 -2.49
C PHE A 58 2.46 13.34 -1.89
N LEU A 59 3.66 13.70 -1.44
CA LEU A 59 3.94 15.03 -0.92
C LEU A 59 3.78 16.12 -1.99
N TRP A 60 4.24 15.81 -3.21
CA TRP A 60 4.11 16.69 -4.36
C TRP A 60 2.64 16.91 -4.73
N GLU A 61 1.79 15.87 -4.68
CA GLU A 61 0.34 15.99 -4.92
C GLU A 61 -0.29 17.00 -3.96
N ILE A 62 -0.05 16.84 -2.66
CA ILE A 62 -0.63 17.75 -1.65
C ILE A 62 -0.19 19.19 -1.91
N LEU A 63 1.09 19.40 -2.18
CA LEU A 63 1.62 20.75 -2.42
C LEU A 63 0.98 21.35 -3.67
N VAL A 64 1.06 20.69 -4.82
CA VAL A 64 0.61 21.28 -6.09
C VAL A 64 -0.91 21.39 -6.15
N ASN A 65 -1.66 20.43 -5.61
CA ASN A 65 -3.11 20.49 -5.57
C ASN A 65 -3.61 21.67 -4.72
N ASN A 66 -3.00 21.94 -3.56
CA ASN A 66 -3.32 23.11 -2.76
C ASN A 66 -2.91 24.43 -3.44
N MET A 67 -1.75 24.48 -4.09
CA MET A 67 -1.32 25.69 -4.81
C MET A 67 -2.16 25.98 -6.05
N ALA A 68 -2.74 24.94 -6.66
CA ALA A 68 -3.60 25.04 -7.84
C ALA A 68 -5.09 25.16 -7.51
N ASN A 69 -5.53 24.93 -6.27
CA ASN A 69 -6.94 24.80 -5.86
C ASN A 69 -7.71 23.72 -6.64
N ILE A 70 -7.06 22.58 -6.96
CA ILE A 70 -7.67 21.54 -7.81
C ILE A 70 -8.89 20.92 -7.11
N ASN A 71 -8.79 20.58 -5.83
CA ASN A 71 -9.90 19.99 -5.09
C ASN A 71 -11.11 20.94 -5.01
N LEU A 72 -10.89 22.22 -4.70
CA LEU A 72 -11.97 23.21 -4.69
C LEU A 72 -12.61 23.38 -6.08
N ALA A 73 -11.79 23.45 -7.13
CA ALA A 73 -12.28 23.51 -8.50
C ALA A 73 -13.09 22.27 -8.89
N MET A 74 -12.72 21.08 -8.41
CA MET A 74 -13.50 19.84 -8.59
C MET A 74 -14.86 19.91 -7.91
N VAL A 75 -14.95 20.44 -6.68
CA VAL A 75 -16.24 20.64 -6.00
C VAL A 75 -17.15 21.53 -6.83
N TYR A 76 -16.68 22.71 -7.24
CA TYR A 76 -17.48 23.61 -8.07
C TYR A 76 -17.87 22.98 -9.41
N SER A 77 -16.96 22.24 -10.04
CA SER A 77 -17.23 21.53 -11.29
C SER A 77 -18.36 20.51 -11.13
N PHE A 78 -18.32 19.70 -10.07
CA PHE A 78 -19.32 18.66 -9.83
C PHE A 78 -20.66 19.19 -9.30
N THR A 79 -20.69 20.40 -8.74
CA THR A 79 -21.95 21.09 -8.38
C THR A 79 -22.53 21.93 -9.52
N GLY A 80 -21.93 21.90 -10.73
CA GLY A 80 -22.39 22.66 -11.89
C GLY A 80 -21.97 24.13 -11.93
N ASN A 81 -21.14 24.58 -10.98
CA ASN A 81 -20.66 25.96 -10.87
C ASN A 81 -19.37 26.15 -11.69
N ILE A 82 -19.46 25.97 -13.01
CA ILE A 82 -18.28 25.92 -13.89
C ILE A 82 -17.48 27.23 -13.92
N GLU A 83 -18.14 28.38 -13.84
CA GLU A 83 -17.45 29.68 -13.84
C GLU A 83 -16.63 29.88 -12.56
N LEU A 84 -17.18 29.51 -11.40
CA LEU A 84 -16.44 29.52 -10.13
C LEU A 84 -15.25 28.55 -10.17
N ALA A 85 -15.43 27.37 -10.78
CA ALA A 85 -14.34 26.40 -10.93
C ALA A 85 -13.16 26.98 -11.73
N LYS A 86 -13.44 27.72 -12.81
CA LYS A 86 -12.40 28.40 -13.61
C LYS A 86 -11.72 29.53 -12.85
N GLU A 87 -12.49 30.28 -12.06
CA GLU A 87 -11.99 31.45 -11.32
C GLU A 87 -11.03 31.06 -10.20
N VAL A 88 -11.33 30.00 -9.45
CA VAL A 88 -10.48 29.59 -8.31
C VAL A 88 -9.22 28.84 -8.70
N LEU A 89 -9.20 28.24 -9.89
CA LEU A 89 -8.12 27.38 -10.35
C LEU A 89 -6.89 28.23 -10.73
N GLU A 90 -5.73 27.92 -10.16
CA GLU A 90 -4.49 28.63 -10.47
C GLU A 90 -3.82 28.00 -11.71
N PRO A 91 -3.75 28.68 -12.86
CA PRO A 91 -3.36 28.03 -14.10
C PRO A 91 -1.89 27.59 -14.16
N ARG A 92 -0.97 28.29 -13.48
CA ARG A 92 0.47 27.96 -13.53
C ARG A 92 0.74 26.65 -12.80
N TRP A 93 0.17 26.49 -11.61
CA TRP A 93 0.28 25.24 -10.85
C TRP A 93 -0.52 24.10 -11.49
N MET A 94 -1.69 24.37 -12.06
CA MET A 94 -2.45 23.37 -12.82
C MET A 94 -1.67 22.86 -14.05
N LEU A 95 -1.06 23.76 -14.84
CA LEU A 95 -0.29 23.35 -16.01
C LEU A 95 0.96 22.55 -15.63
N LEU A 96 1.58 22.86 -14.48
CA LEU A 96 2.64 22.04 -13.89
C LEU A 96 2.12 20.66 -13.43
N TYR A 97 0.87 20.61 -12.95
CA TYR A 97 0.27 19.40 -12.40
C TYR A 97 0.08 18.28 -13.43
N ILE A 98 -0.50 18.64 -14.57
CA ILE A 98 -0.94 17.71 -15.63
C ILE A 98 0.16 16.71 -16.05
N PRO A 99 1.38 17.13 -16.45
CA PRO A 99 2.39 16.18 -16.92
C PRO A 99 2.86 15.22 -15.81
N VAL A 100 3.00 15.69 -14.57
CA VAL A 100 3.43 14.84 -13.45
C VAL A 100 2.34 13.86 -13.06
N TYR A 101 1.07 14.27 -13.08
CA TYR A 101 -0.08 13.41 -12.87
C TYR A 101 -0.13 12.27 -13.89
N ILE A 102 -0.02 12.58 -15.18
CA ILE A 102 0.01 11.56 -16.26
C ILE A 102 1.23 10.64 -16.11
N TYR A 103 2.40 11.22 -15.79
CA TYR A 103 3.62 10.45 -15.56
C TYR A 103 3.47 9.46 -14.40
N ALA A 104 2.88 9.87 -13.28
CA ALA A 104 2.69 9.01 -12.12
C ALA A 104 1.83 7.78 -12.47
N ILE A 105 0.74 7.99 -13.22
CA ILE A 105 -0.14 6.91 -13.71
C ILE A 105 0.64 5.97 -14.62
N TRP A 106 1.26 6.51 -15.67
CA TRP A 106 1.99 5.72 -16.67
C TRP A 106 3.19 4.95 -16.07
N ASP A 107 3.99 5.60 -15.22
CA ASP A 107 5.18 4.99 -14.61
C ASP A 107 4.79 3.86 -13.65
N SER A 108 3.70 4.04 -12.88
CA SER A 108 3.20 2.99 -11.98
C SER A 108 2.67 1.79 -12.77
N TYR A 109 1.94 2.02 -13.87
CA TYR A 109 1.46 0.96 -14.76
C TYR A 109 2.61 0.14 -15.35
N ARG A 110 3.55 0.79 -16.06
CA ARG A 110 4.66 0.08 -16.73
C ARG A 110 5.53 -0.65 -15.71
N THR A 111 5.75 -0.05 -14.54
CA THR A 111 6.55 -0.66 -13.48
C THR A 111 5.85 -1.91 -12.95
N SER A 112 4.52 -1.88 -12.79
CA SER A 112 3.77 -3.08 -12.38
C SER A 112 3.94 -4.22 -13.39
N VAL A 113 3.90 -3.92 -14.69
CA VAL A 113 4.13 -4.93 -15.75
C VAL A 113 5.52 -5.56 -15.62
N ASP A 114 6.56 -4.75 -15.44
CA ASP A 114 7.92 -5.26 -15.34
C ASP A 114 8.16 -6.01 -14.03
N MET A 115 7.63 -5.53 -12.90
CA MET A 115 7.72 -6.21 -11.61
C MET A 115 7.01 -7.57 -11.62
N ASN A 116 5.88 -7.70 -12.32
CA ASN A 116 5.20 -8.99 -12.49
C ASN A 116 6.10 -10.00 -13.21
N LYS A 117 6.84 -9.60 -14.25
CA LYS A 117 7.81 -10.48 -14.93
C LYS A 117 8.92 -10.92 -13.98
N VAL A 118 9.45 -10.00 -13.18
CA VAL A 118 10.49 -10.31 -12.19
C VAL A 118 9.95 -11.28 -11.13
N PHE A 119 8.71 -11.09 -10.67
CA PHE A 119 8.06 -12.00 -9.73
C PHE A 119 7.97 -13.43 -10.29
N LEU A 120 7.51 -13.60 -11.54
CA LEU A 120 7.39 -14.93 -12.16
C LEU A 120 8.74 -15.66 -12.23
N LEU A 121 9.82 -14.93 -12.53
CA LEU A 121 11.17 -15.49 -12.55
C LEU A 121 11.67 -15.83 -11.13
N ALA A 122 11.39 -14.98 -10.14
CA ALA A 122 11.74 -15.23 -8.74
C ALA A 122 10.95 -16.41 -8.14
N GLU A 123 9.69 -16.60 -8.56
CA GLU A 123 8.87 -17.76 -8.18
C GLU A 123 9.42 -19.06 -8.74
N HIS A 124 9.96 -19.03 -9.96
CA HIS A 124 10.62 -20.19 -10.56
C HIS A 124 11.95 -20.52 -9.88
N GLU A 125 12.79 -19.52 -9.57
CA GLU A 125 14.04 -19.72 -8.83
C GLU A 125 13.77 -20.18 -7.38
N ASN A 126 12.67 -19.74 -6.78
CA ASN A 126 12.22 -20.09 -5.44
C ASN A 126 13.34 -19.98 -4.38
N ALA A 127 14.13 -18.91 -4.48
CA ALA A 127 15.27 -18.64 -3.61
C ALA A 127 14.87 -18.53 -2.13
N ASP A 128 15.76 -18.94 -1.24
CA ASP A 128 15.61 -18.70 0.19
C ASP A 128 15.72 -17.21 0.52
N PHE A 129 14.96 -16.79 1.52
CA PHE A 129 14.98 -15.45 2.07
C PHE A 129 14.76 -15.51 3.58
N ASN A 130 14.97 -14.41 4.28
CA ASN A 130 14.82 -14.37 5.73
C ASN A 130 13.34 -14.30 6.14
N SER A 131 12.95 -15.09 7.15
CA SER A 131 11.59 -15.12 7.69
C SER A 131 11.36 -14.24 8.91
N TYR A 132 12.43 -13.81 9.58
CA TYR A 132 12.38 -12.87 10.70
C TYR A 132 13.62 -11.98 10.74
N THR A 133 13.58 -10.94 11.56
CA THR A 133 14.74 -10.12 11.91
C THR A 133 14.56 -9.56 13.32
N ILE A 134 15.64 -9.56 14.08
CA ILE A 134 15.71 -8.99 15.43
C ILE A 134 16.77 -7.89 15.38
N GLY A 135 16.29 -6.66 15.35
CA GLY A 135 17.10 -5.45 15.42
C GLY A 135 16.96 -4.75 16.76
N ALA A 136 17.78 -3.73 17.00
CA ALA A 136 17.68 -2.89 18.20
C ALA A 136 16.41 -2.03 18.22
N VAL A 137 15.85 -1.75 17.03
CA VAL A 137 14.66 -0.90 16.86
C VAL A 137 13.37 -1.72 16.93
N GLU A 138 13.34 -2.87 16.25
CA GLU A 138 12.11 -3.65 16.08
C GLU A 138 12.40 -5.13 15.84
N VAL A 139 11.45 -5.98 16.25
CA VAL A 139 11.37 -7.39 15.87
C VAL A 139 10.29 -7.52 14.80
N ASN A 140 10.68 -7.99 13.62
CA ASN A 140 9.74 -8.24 12.53
C ASN A 140 9.87 -9.70 12.05
N TYR A 141 8.74 -10.32 11.72
CA TYR A 141 8.67 -11.71 11.32
C TYR A 141 7.49 -11.94 10.40
N LEU A 142 7.58 -12.99 9.58
CA LEU A 142 6.46 -13.46 8.79
C LEU A 142 5.45 -14.15 9.69
N ASP A 143 4.21 -13.74 9.57
CA ASP A 143 3.12 -14.33 10.32
C ASP A 143 1.82 -14.33 9.52
N LYS A 144 0.88 -15.16 9.97
CA LYS A 144 -0.42 -15.30 9.35
C LYS A 144 -1.45 -14.45 10.08
N ARG A 145 -2.01 -13.46 9.39
CA ARG A 145 -2.93 -12.45 9.93
C ARG A 145 -4.31 -12.54 9.29
N ARG A 146 -5.34 -12.02 9.97
CA ARG A 146 -6.71 -11.99 9.43
C ARG A 146 -6.89 -10.73 8.57
N PRO A 147 -7.15 -10.83 7.24
CA PRO A 147 -7.28 -9.66 6.37
C PRO A 147 -8.42 -8.71 6.78
N ILE A 148 -9.50 -9.25 7.35
CA ILE A 148 -10.62 -8.46 7.85
C ILE A 148 -10.18 -7.50 8.96
N MET A 149 -9.25 -7.91 9.84
CA MET A 149 -8.77 -7.04 10.90
C MET A 149 -7.95 -5.87 10.33
N ALA A 150 -7.18 -6.09 9.26
CA ALA A 150 -6.47 -5.02 8.59
C ALA A 150 -7.42 -3.96 8.02
N ILE A 151 -8.54 -4.40 7.41
CA ILE A 151 -9.59 -3.51 6.92
C ILE A 151 -10.22 -2.71 8.06
N VAL A 152 -10.65 -3.39 9.14
CA VAL A 152 -11.32 -2.75 10.28
C VAL A 152 -10.42 -1.68 10.89
N TRP A 153 -9.14 -1.98 11.11
CA TRP A 153 -8.21 -0.99 11.67
C TRP A 153 -7.95 0.18 10.71
N SER A 154 -7.81 -0.07 9.41
CA SER A 154 -7.68 1.00 8.41
C SER A 154 -8.93 1.88 8.27
N LEU A 155 -10.13 1.34 8.52
CA LEU A 155 -11.39 2.10 8.52
C LEU A 155 -11.46 3.06 9.71
N PHE A 156 -11.03 2.64 10.91
CA PHE A 156 -11.01 3.50 12.08
C PHE A 156 -10.03 4.65 11.92
N THR A 157 -8.80 4.34 11.50
CA THR A 157 -7.80 5.37 11.22
C THR A 157 -6.84 4.84 10.17
N PRO A 158 -6.74 5.51 9.00
CA PRO A 158 -5.73 5.23 8.00
C PRO A 158 -4.33 5.11 8.62
N GLY A 159 -3.70 3.96 8.39
CA GLY A 159 -2.38 3.61 8.92
C GLY A 159 -2.37 2.56 10.04
N LEU A 160 -3.46 2.38 10.79
CA LEU A 160 -3.52 1.32 11.81
C LEU A 160 -3.49 -0.08 11.17
N GLY A 161 -4.14 -0.28 10.02
CA GLY A 161 -4.04 -1.55 9.27
C GLY A 161 -2.63 -1.83 8.75
N GLN A 162 -1.88 -0.79 8.34
CA GLN A 162 -0.47 -0.90 7.97
C GLN A 162 0.40 -1.26 9.17
N LEU A 163 0.11 -0.69 10.33
CA LEU A 163 0.81 -1.01 11.59
C LEU A 163 0.53 -2.46 12.00
N TYR A 164 -0.72 -2.92 11.83
CA TYR A 164 -1.11 -4.30 12.06
C TYR A 164 -0.32 -5.30 11.20
N ILE A 165 0.20 -4.92 10.03
CA ILE A 165 1.04 -5.79 9.18
C ILE A 165 2.54 -5.45 9.24
N HIS A 166 3.00 -4.80 10.31
CA HIS A 166 4.40 -4.41 10.53
C HIS A 166 5.00 -3.49 9.44
N ARG A 167 4.17 -2.71 8.72
CA ARG A 167 4.66 -1.70 7.77
C ARG A 167 4.76 -0.33 8.44
N VAL A 168 5.66 -0.21 9.39
CA VAL A 168 5.75 0.91 10.33
C VAL A 168 5.94 2.26 9.63
N LEU A 169 6.83 2.35 8.64
CA LEU A 169 7.05 3.62 7.92
C LEU A 169 5.79 4.10 7.20
N THR A 170 5.10 3.20 6.49
CA THR A 170 3.86 3.55 5.78
C THR A 170 2.73 3.87 6.75
N ALA A 171 2.67 3.18 7.89
CA ALA A 171 1.72 3.47 8.96
C ALA A 171 1.90 4.89 9.51
N ILE A 172 3.11 5.25 9.95
CA ILE A 172 3.40 6.58 10.51
C ILE A 172 3.11 7.66 9.47
N PHE A 173 3.52 7.45 8.22
CA PHE A 173 3.29 8.39 7.13
C PHE A 173 1.78 8.62 6.91
N THR A 174 1.01 7.54 6.74
CA THR A 174 -0.44 7.65 6.50
C THR A 174 -1.20 8.22 7.70
N MET A 175 -0.80 7.88 8.93
CA MET A 175 -1.36 8.45 10.16
C MET A 175 -1.08 9.95 10.29
N SER A 176 0.13 10.38 9.97
CA SER A 176 0.50 11.81 10.01
C SER A 176 -0.37 12.63 9.06
N PHE A 177 -0.58 12.14 7.85
CA PHE A 177 -1.37 12.85 6.85
C PHE A 177 -2.87 12.80 7.09
N ILE A 178 -3.43 11.72 7.65
CA ILE A 178 -4.85 11.75 8.02
C ILE A 178 -5.10 12.78 9.13
N ILE A 179 -4.18 12.94 10.09
CA ILE A 179 -4.30 14.00 11.12
C ILE A 179 -4.32 15.38 10.45
N ILE A 180 -3.40 15.63 9.51
CA ILE A 180 -3.34 16.89 8.75
C ILE A 180 -4.66 17.13 8.00
N PHE A 181 -5.13 16.15 7.22
CA PHE A 181 -6.36 16.31 6.43
C PHE A 181 -7.59 16.52 7.29
N VAL A 182 -7.73 15.76 8.38
CA VAL A 182 -8.85 15.89 9.32
C VAL A 182 -8.84 17.23 10.03
N TYR A 183 -7.66 17.72 10.42
CA TYR A 183 -7.51 19.01 11.08
C TYR A 183 -7.88 20.16 10.16
N PHE A 184 -7.27 20.25 8.96
CA PHE A 184 -7.51 21.37 8.05
C PHE A 184 -8.88 21.32 7.36
N SER A 185 -9.51 20.15 7.24
CA SER A 185 -10.88 20.04 6.69
C SER A 185 -11.98 20.43 7.68
N ASN A 186 -11.65 20.64 8.97
CA ASN A 186 -12.62 20.77 10.07
C ASN A 186 -13.63 19.59 10.16
N LEU A 187 -13.27 18.41 9.65
CA LEU A 187 -14.20 17.28 9.55
C LEU A 187 -14.81 16.89 10.90
N LEU A 188 -14.01 16.88 11.98
CA LEU A 188 -14.49 16.51 13.31
C LEU A 188 -15.45 17.55 13.90
N VAL A 189 -15.22 18.83 13.62
CA VAL A 189 -16.11 19.92 14.05
C VAL A 189 -17.44 19.83 13.29
N ALA A 190 -17.39 19.60 11.98
CA ALA A 190 -18.58 19.36 11.19
C ALA A 190 -19.36 18.13 11.67
N THR A 191 -18.65 17.06 12.04
CA THR A 191 -19.26 15.85 12.61
C THR A 191 -19.92 16.14 13.97
N HIS A 192 -19.32 16.98 14.80
CA HIS A 192 -19.92 17.43 16.06
C HIS A 192 -21.23 18.18 15.83
N TYR A 193 -21.25 19.18 14.93
CA TYR A 193 -22.48 19.89 14.57
C TYR A 193 -23.54 18.97 13.95
N LEU A 194 -23.12 17.95 13.18
CA LEU A 194 -24.02 16.93 12.65
C LEU A 194 -24.73 16.15 13.78
N PHE A 195 -24.01 15.78 14.84
CA PHE A 195 -24.59 15.11 16.00
C PHE A 195 -25.54 16.01 16.80
N LEU A 196 -25.35 17.33 16.77
CA LEU A 196 -26.27 18.31 17.36
C LEU A 196 -27.50 18.58 16.48
N GLY A 197 -27.55 18.06 15.25
CA GLY A 197 -28.63 18.30 14.28
C GLY A 197 -28.48 19.60 13.48
N GLU A 198 -27.37 20.32 13.62
CA GLU A 198 -27.12 21.62 12.97
C GLU A 198 -26.47 21.46 11.59
N ILE A 199 -27.21 20.90 10.63
CA ILE A 199 -26.70 20.50 9.30
C ILE A 199 -26.10 21.68 8.51
N THR A 200 -26.74 22.86 8.57
CA THR A 200 -26.28 24.05 7.84
C THR A 200 -24.91 24.50 8.35
N GLN A 201 -24.73 24.54 9.67
CA GLN A 201 -23.45 24.92 10.28
C GLN A 201 -22.38 23.85 10.01
N ALA A 202 -22.76 22.57 10.11
CA ALA A 202 -21.85 21.46 9.80
C ALA A 202 -21.28 21.57 8.37
N THR A 203 -22.09 21.96 7.39
CA THR A 203 -21.66 22.09 6.00
C THR A 203 -20.81 23.34 5.77
N GLN A 204 -21.14 24.46 6.42
CA GLN A 204 -20.41 25.73 6.27
C GLN A 204 -19.00 25.71 6.86
N VAL A 205 -18.78 24.92 7.90
CA VAL A 205 -17.49 24.85 8.60
C VAL A 205 -16.47 23.97 7.85
N LEU A 206 -16.93 23.10 6.94
CA LEU A 206 -16.05 22.22 6.17
C LEU A 206 -15.20 23.00 5.17
N ASP A 207 -13.91 22.69 5.15
CA ASP A 207 -13.03 23.10 4.05
C ASP A 207 -13.03 22.00 2.97
N PRO A 208 -13.62 22.27 1.78
CA PRO A 208 -13.71 21.29 0.70
C PRO A 208 -12.35 20.93 0.08
N GLN A 209 -11.37 21.85 0.11
CA GLN A 209 -10.05 21.64 -0.48
C GLN A 209 -9.31 20.54 0.28
N TRP A 210 -9.36 20.56 1.62
CA TRP A 210 -8.72 19.54 2.45
C TRP A 210 -9.56 18.27 2.59
N LEU A 211 -10.89 18.40 2.62
CA LEU A 211 -11.82 17.28 2.76
C LEU A 211 -11.65 16.26 1.62
N LEU A 212 -11.44 16.72 0.39
CA LEU A 212 -11.36 15.84 -0.79
C LEU A 212 -10.10 14.97 -0.85
N PHE A 213 -9.08 15.19 -0.01
CA PHE A 213 -7.97 14.25 0.12
C PHE A 213 -8.34 13.00 0.93
N ILE A 214 -9.37 13.05 1.77
CA ILE A 214 -9.70 11.98 2.72
C ILE A 214 -10.23 10.71 2.03
N PRO A 215 -11.16 10.74 1.05
CA PRO A 215 -11.72 9.52 0.48
C PRO A 215 -10.68 8.59 -0.16
N SER A 216 -9.76 9.15 -0.96
CA SER A 216 -8.69 8.38 -1.59
C SER A 216 -7.69 7.88 -0.56
N HIS A 217 -7.38 8.65 0.49
CA HIS A 217 -6.47 8.24 1.57
C HIS A 217 -7.03 7.09 2.40
N VAL A 218 -8.30 7.14 2.78
CA VAL A 218 -8.99 6.07 3.50
C VAL A 218 -9.10 4.82 2.62
N GLY A 219 -9.57 4.98 1.38
CA GLY A 219 -9.68 3.88 0.43
C GLY A 219 -8.34 3.19 0.19
N PHE A 220 -7.28 3.97 0.02
CA PHE A 220 -5.92 3.46 -0.17
C PHE A 220 -5.47 2.67 1.06
N SER A 221 -5.64 3.22 2.27
CA SER A 221 -5.21 2.53 3.48
C SER A 221 -5.88 1.17 3.64
N ILE A 222 -7.19 1.09 3.35
CA ILE A 222 -7.96 -0.16 3.41
C ILE A 222 -7.46 -1.16 2.36
N TYR A 223 -7.35 -0.72 1.12
CA TYR A 223 -6.93 -1.60 0.03
C TYR A 223 -5.49 -2.11 0.24
N ASP A 224 -4.56 -1.20 0.57
CA ASP A 224 -3.17 -1.53 0.82
C ASP A 224 -3.02 -2.51 2.00
N SER A 225 -3.68 -2.26 3.13
CA SER A 225 -3.59 -3.14 4.30
C SER A 225 -4.19 -4.52 4.01
N TYR A 226 -5.33 -4.58 3.32
CA TYR A 226 -5.97 -5.84 2.93
C TYR A 226 -5.08 -6.67 2.00
N VAL A 227 -4.64 -6.09 0.86
CA VAL A 227 -3.85 -6.81 -0.14
C VAL A 227 -2.55 -7.30 0.45
N ASN A 228 -1.83 -6.43 1.18
CA ASN A 228 -0.57 -6.85 1.79
C ASN A 228 -0.77 -7.92 2.87
N THR A 229 -1.90 -7.92 3.61
CA THR A 229 -2.21 -9.02 4.53
C THR A 229 -2.39 -10.35 3.79
N VAL A 230 -3.15 -10.34 2.70
CA VAL A 230 -3.39 -11.54 1.88
C VAL A 230 -2.08 -12.07 1.28
N GLU A 231 -1.25 -11.19 0.73
CA GLU A 231 0.01 -11.59 0.10
C GLU A 231 1.07 -12.00 1.13
N ASN A 232 1.15 -11.34 2.29
CA ASN A 232 2.00 -11.80 3.41
C ASN A 232 1.60 -13.19 3.90
N ASN A 233 0.30 -13.48 3.97
CA ASN A 233 -0.17 -14.82 4.34
C ASN A 233 0.26 -15.88 3.32
N LYS A 234 0.17 -15.58 2.02
CA LYS A 234 0.65 -16.48 0.96
C LYS A 234 2.15 -16.70 1.04
N LEU A 235 2.91 -15.64 1.31
CA LEU A 235 4.36 -15.69 1.48
C LEU A 235 4.74 -16.57 2.68
N TYR A 236 4.07 -16.39 3.82
CA TYR A 236 4.23 -17.22 5.02
C TYR A 236 3.96 -18.70 4.72
N GLU A 237 2.84 -19.01 4.07
CA GLU A 237 2.49 -20.39 3.69
C GLU A 237 3.50 -20.99 2.70
N SER A 238 4.01 -20.19 1.76
CA SER A 238 5.02 -20.62 0.80
C SER A 238 6.35 -20.96 1.49
N GLU A 239 6.81 -20.11 2.40
CA GLU A 239 8.04 -20.31 3.17
C GLU A 239 7.91 -21.57 4.05
N GLN A 240 6.82 -21.68 4.81
CA GLN A 240 6.57 -22.82 5.69
C GLN A 240 6.47 -24.13 4.90
N ARG A 241 5.81 -24.12 3.74
CA ARG A 241 5.73 -25.29 2.85
C ARG A 241 7.10 -25.71 2.36
N LYS A 242 7.97 -24.76 1.96
CA LYS A 242 9.33 -25.06 1.51
C LYS A 242 10.14 -25.71 2.64
N PHE A 243 10.12 -25.11 3.82
CA PHE A 243 10.78 -25.64 5.01
C PHE A 243 10.34 -27.07 5.34
N LEU A 244 9.02 -27.34 5.34
CA LEU A 244 8.50 -28.66 5.66
C LEU A 244 8.90 -29.72 4.62
N LYS A 245 8.87 -29.37 3.32
CA LYS A 245 9.29 -30.27 2.23
C LYS A 245 10.75 -30.68 2.37
N GLU A 246 11.64 -29.71 2.64
CA GLU A 246 13.08 -29.96 2.74
C GLU A 246 13.44 -30.79 3.97
N LYS A 247 12.80 -30.54 5.11
CA LYS A 247 13.15 -31.19 6.38
C LYS A 247 12.43 -32.51 6.64
N TYR A 248 11.17 -32.64 6.25
CA TYR A 248 10.31 -33.75 6.70
C TYR A 248 9.80 -34.64 5.57
N GLN A 249 9.89 -34.24 4.30
CA GLN A 249 9.37 -35.06 3.19
C GLN A 249 10.41 -36.05 2.62
N GLN A 250 11.68 -35.95 3.02
CA GLN A 250 12.73 -36.90 2.62
C GLN A 250 12.59 -38.28 3.28
N SER A 251 11.92 -38.37 4.43
CA SER A 251 11.64 -39.61 5.16
C SER A 251 10.35 -40.30 4.65
N ARG A 252 10.16 -40.33 3.33
CA ARG A 252 9.11 -41.15 2.73
C ARG A 252 9.39 -42.61 3.08
N VAL A 253 8.44 -43.22 3.81
CA VAL A 253 8.43 -44.63 4.19
C VAL A 253 8.91 -45.48 3.02
N LYS A 254 10.08 -46.10 3.16
CA LYS A 254 10.49 -47.18 2.26
C LYS A 254 9.56 -48.34 2.59
N ILE A 255 8.56 -48.60 1.75
CA ILE A 255 7.81 -49.85 1.83
C ILE A 255 8.83 -50.95 1.51
N PRO A 256 9.17 -51.84 2.46
CA PRO A 256 10.06 -52.94 2.15
C PRO A 256 9.35 -53.81 1.10
N VAL A 257 9.89 -53.84 -0.11
CA VAL A 257 9.50 -54.85 -1.09
C VAL A 257 10.21 -56.12 -0.63
N THR A 258 9.46 -57.07 -0.07
CA THR A 258 9.95 -58.44 0.15
C THR A 258 10.22 -59.05 -1.22
N VAL A 259 11.49 -59.31 -1.52
CA VAL A 259 11.97 -59.83 -2.82
C VAL A 259 11.65 -61.33 -2.99
N ASP A 260 10.97 -61.96 -2.04
CA ASP A 260 10.83 -63.42 -1.98
C ASP A 260 9.52 -64.02 -2.56
N GLU A 261 8.69 -63.24 -3.28
CA GLU A 261 7.46 -63.76 -3.92
C GLU A 261 7.49 -63.77 -5.45
N VAL A 262 8.67 -63.85 -6.06
CA VAL A 262 8.80 -64.26 -7.46
C VAL A 262 9.63 -65.55 -7.52
N LYS A 263 8.97 -66.65 -7.18
CA LYS A 263 9.37 -68.00 -7.59
C LYS A 263 8.58 -68.42 -8.81
#